data_AF-A0A970NSN7-F1
#
_entry.id   AF-A0A970NSN7-F1
#
_cell.length_a   1.000
_cell.length_b   1.000
_cell.length_c   1.000
_cell.angle_alpha   90.00
_cell.angle_beta   90.00
_cell.angle_gamma   90.00
#
_symmetry.space_group_name_H-M   'P 1'
#
loop_
_entity.id
_entity.type
_entity.pdbx_description
1 polymer ?
#
loop_
_entity_poly.entity_id
_entity_poly.type
_entity_poly.pdbx_seq_one_letter_code
_entity_poly.pdbx_strand_id
1 'polypeptide(L)'
;MDLYLQPVALLFQEYASPTDAVFMKKYMRNQFEFLGIRSTVRWEIMRVFFKTYGLPELSIFESLIKELWQQPEREYQYFGIALTDRLLLQNNGDAIEVVEFMIVNKSWWDTVDLIAINIAGKCFKKNPHLIQCKTENWLHSGNIWLQRTA
;
A
#
# COMPACT_ATOMS: atom_id res chain seq x y z
N MET A 1 -1.27 -8.70 -14.63
CA MET A 1 -2.30 -8.03 -13.84
C MET A 1 -3.46 -8.96 -13.62
N ASP A 2 -3.62 -9.42 -12.38
CA ASP A 2 -4.77 -10.18 -11.93
C ASP A 2 -6.10 -9.52 -12.34
N LEU A 3 -7.13 -10.33 -12.59
CA LEU A 3 -8.45 -9.87 -13.04
C LEU A 3 -9.07 -8.84 -12.09
N TYR A 4 -8.84 -8.96 -10.78
CA TYR A 4 -9.33 -8.00 -9.80
C TYR A 4 -8.70 -6.60 -9.96
N LEU A 5 -7.45 -6.53 -10.42
CA LEU A 5 -6.71 -5.26 -10.55
C LEU A 5 -6.91 -4.58 -11.91
N GLN A 6 -7.42 -5.29 -12.92
CA GLN A 6 -7.64 -4.72 -14.25
C GLN A 6 -8.54 -3.47 -14.25
N PRO A 7 -9.67 -3.43 -13.52
CA PRO A 7 -10.53 -2.25 -13.56
C PRO A 7 -9.88 -1.03 -12.90
N VAL A 8 -9.09 -1.18 -11.83
CA VAL A 8 -8.39 -0.03 -11.25
C VAL A 8 -7.28 0.47 -12.17
N ALA A 9 -6.60 -0.42 -12.90
CA ALA A 9 -5.61 0.01 -13.88
C ALA A 9 -6.26 0.84 -15.01
N LEU A 10 -7.41 0.42 -15.52
CA LEU A 10 -8.16 1.20 -16.52
C LEU A 10 -8.58 2.57 -15.98
N LEU A 11 -9.15 2.61 -14.78
CA LEU A 11 -9.53 3.87 -14.12
C LEU A 11 -8.30 4.77 -13.90
N PHE A 12 -7.18 4.23 -13.48
CA PHE A 12 -5.97 5.03 -13.28
C PHE A 12 -5.43 5.61 -14.59
N GLN A 13 -5.50 4.86 -15.70
CA GLN A 13 -5.11 5.39 -17.01
C GLN A 13 -6.06 6.49 -17.50
N GLU A 14 -7.37 6.35 -17.28
CA GLU A 14 -8.37 7.36 -17.65
C GLU A 14 -8.12 8.71 -16.96
N TYR A 15 -7.67 8.68 -15.70
CA TYR A 15 -7.42 9.88 -14.89
C TYR A 15 -5.94 10.29 -14.84
N ALA A 16 -5.08 9.64 -15.63
CA ALA A 16 -3.66 9.95 -15.67
C ALA A 16 -3.43 11.38 -16.22
N SER A 17 -2.46 12.07 -15.63
CA SER A 17 -2.05 13.43 -16.00
C SER A 17 -0.52 13.47 -16.12
N PRO A 18 0.03 13.30 -17.34
CA PRO A 18 1.48 13.36 -17.56
C PRO A 18 2.09 14.67 -17.08
N THR A 19 1.34 15.77 -17.16
CA THR A 19 1.77 17.08 -16.65
C THR A 19 1.95 17.06 -15.13
N ASP A 20 0.98 16.53 -14.38
CA ASP A 20 1.08 16.43 -12.91
C ASP A 20 2.12 15.38 -12.48
N ALA A 21 2.27 14.30 -13.24
CA ALA A 21 3.24 13.23 -12.98
C ALA A 21 4.67 13.75 -12.82
N VAL A 22 5.09 14.70 -13.67
CA VAL A 22 6.42 15.32 -13.60
C VAL A 22 6.66 16.00 -12.25
N PHE A 23 5.66 16.76 -11.76
CA PHE A 23 5.76 17.46 -10.49
C PHE A 23 5.76 16.49 -9.30
N MET A 24 4.91 15.47 -9.35
CA MET A 24 4.82 14.46 -8.28
C MET A 24 6.10 13.61 -8.19
N LYS A 25 6.66 13.21 -9.33
CA LYS A 25 7.95 12.53 -9.41
C LYS A 25 9.08 13.39 -8.82
N LYS A 26 9.13 14.68 -9.18
CA LYS A 26 10.13 15.62 -8.62
C LYS A 26 9.98 15.78 -7.10
N TYR A 27 8.75 15.85 -6.59
CA TYR A 27 8.49 15.92 -5.15
C TYR A 27 9.05 14.69 -4.40
N MET A 28 8.92 13.49 -4.99
CA MET A 28 9.53 12.26 -4.49
C MET A 28 11.00 12.10 -4.88
N ARG A 29 11.72 13.20 -5.16
CA ARG A 29 13.14 13.21 -5.54
C ARG A 29 13.47 12.24 -6.69
N ASN A 30 12.53 12.09 -7.62
CA ASN A 30 12.61 11.21 -8.79
C ASN A 30 12.84 9.71 -8.46
N GLN A 31 12.46 9.26 -7.26
CA GLN A 31 12.62 7.86 -6.86
C GLN A 31 11.56 6.92 -7.44
N PHE A 32 10.40 7.45 -7.88
CA PHE A 32 9.26 6.66 -8.34
C PHE A 32 8.62 7.29 -9.58
N GLU A 33 7.99 6.46 -10.41
CA GLU A 33 7.11 6.93 -11.48
C GLU A 33 5.75 7.30 -10.91
N PHE A 34 5.00 8.11 -11.67
CA PHE A 34 3.66 8.55 -11.30
C PHE A 34 2.78 8.61 -12.55
N LEU A 35 1.51 8.28 -12.38
CA LEU A 35 0.47 8.57 -13.38
C LEU A 35 0.02 10.03 -13.32
N GLY A 36 0.28 10.73 -12.21
CA GLY A 36 -0.10 12.13 -12.01
C GLY A 36 -1.47 12.29 -11.37
N ILE A 37 -1.97 11.26 -10.69
CA ILE A 37 -3.32 11.30 -10.09
C ILE A 37 -3.23 11.90 -8.69
N ARG A 38 -3.74 13.13 -8.56
CA ARG A 38 -3.77 13.86 -7.30
C ARG A 38 -4.56 13.09 -6.23
N SER A 39 -4.17 13.27 -4.97
CA SER A 39 -4.70 12.49 -3.83
C SER A 39 -6.22 12.51 -3.69
N THR A 40 -6.88 13.66 -3.92
CA THR A 40 -8.35 13.78 -3.84
C THR A 40 -9.04 12.94 -4.91
N VAL A 41 -8.56 13.01 -6.15
CA VAL A 41 -9.08 12.21 -7.28
C VAL A 41 -8.80 10.74 -7.06
N ARG A 42 -7.57 10.37 -6.67
CA ARG A 42 -7.20 8.99 -6.36
C ARG A 42 -8.08 8.40 -5.26
N TRP A 43 -8.35 9.15 -4.20
CA TRP A 43 -9.23 8.71 -3.12
C TRP A 43 -10.65 8.43 -3.61
N GLU A 44 -11.19 9.30 -4.46
CA GLU A 44 -12.52 9.11 -5.03
C GLU A 44 -12.57 7.87 -5.95
N ILE A 45 -11.58 7.70 -6.82
CA ILE A 45 -11.45 6.50 -7.68
C ILE A 45 -11.46 5.24 -6.83
N MET A 46 -10.62 5.18 -5.79
CA MET A 46 -10.54 4.02 -4.90
C MET A 46 -11.86 3.76 -4.17
N ARG A 47 -12.52 4.82 -3.69
CA ARG A 47 -13.82 4.71 -3.01
C ARG A 47 -14.88 4.11 -3.93
N VAL A 48 -14.99 4.62 -5.15
CA VAL A 48 -15.93 4.11 -6.16
C VAL A 48 -15.57 2.68 -6.54
N PHE A 49 -14.29 2.40 -6.78
CA PHE A 49 -13.81 1.06 -7.11
C PHE A 49 -14.24 0.02 -6.06
N PHE A 50 -13.94 0.24 -4.78
CA PHE A 50 -14.30 -0.73 -3.74
C PHE A 50 -15.81 -0.87 -3.53
N LYS A 51 -16.59 0.18 -3.81
CA LYS A 51 -18.05 0.12 -3.78
C LYS A 51 -18.62 -0.72 -4.94
N THR A 52 -18.01 -0.63 -6.11
CA THR A 52 -18.49 -1.28 -7.34
C THR A 52 -18.01 -2.73 -7.45
N TYR A 53 -16.73 -2.99 -7.19
CA TYR A 53 -16.09 -4.30 -7.40
C TYR A 53 -15.91 -5.10 -6.11
N GLY A 54 -16.15 -4.49 -4.94
CA GLY A 54 -15.94 -5.14 -3.65
C GLY A 54 -14.47 -5.35 -3.30
N LEU A 55 -14.23 -6.19 -2.30
CA LEU A 55 -12.90 -6.64 -1.89
C LEU A 55 -12.61 -8.03 -2.49
N PRO A 56 -11.34 -8.35 -2.79
CA PRO A 56 -10.99 -9.65 -3.35
C PRO A 56 -11.08 -10.73 -2.28
N GLU A 57 -11.00 -11.99 -2.71
CA GLU A 57 -10.84 -13.11 -1.79
C GLU A 57 -9.52 -13.00 -1.01
N LEU A 58 -9.54 -13.42 0.26
CA LEU A 58 -8.35 -13.39 1.12
C LEU A 58 -7.23 -14.30 0.63
N SER A 59 -7.57 -15.39 -0.10
CA SER A 59 -6.63 -16.36 -0.66
C SER A 59 -5.64 -15.75 -1.65
N ILE A 60 -6.02 -14.67 -2.34
CA ILE A 60 -5.19 -13.97 -3.33
C ILE A 60 -4.63 -12.64 -2.81
N PHE A 61 -4.91 -12.26 -1.56
CA PHE A 61 -4.54 -10.95 -1.04
C PHE A 61 -3.03 -10.66 -1.15
N GLU A 62 -2.19 -11.58 -0.70
CA GLU A 62 -0.73 -11.38 -0.71
C GLU A 62 -0.18 -11.25 -2.14
N SER A 63 -0.67 -12.07 -3.08
CA SER A 63 -0.23 -11.99 -4.48
C SER A 63 -0.64 -10.66 -5.12
N LEU A 64 -1.84 -10.16 -4.83
CA LEU A 64 -2.29 -8.85 -5.30
C LEU A 64 -1.41 -7.71 -4.77
N ILE A 65 -1.05 -7.73 -3.48
CA ILE A 65 -0.16 -6.70 -2.90
C ILE A 65 1.22 -6.75 -3.56
N LYS A 66 1.79 -7.95 -3.74
CA LYS A 66 3.09 -8.10 -4.43
C LYS A 66 3.03 -7.59 -5.87
N GLU A 67 1.96 -7.88 -6.61
CA GLU A 67 1.78 -7.38 -7.97
C GLU A 67 1.64 -5.85 -8.04
N LEU A 68 0.89 -5.23 -7.12
CA LEU A 68 0.79 -3.77 -6.99
C LEU A 68 2.14 -3.13 -6.62
N TRP A 69 2.94 -3.80 -5.80
CA TRP A 69 4.29 -3.33 -5.45
C TRP A 69 5.28 -3.44 -6.60
N GLN A 70 5.02 -4.28 -7.60
CA GLN A 70 5.84 -4.35 -8.82
C GLN A 70 5.55 -3.20 -9.77
N GLN A 71 4.33 -2.65 -9.80
CA GLN A 71 3.96 -1.56 -10.72
C GLN A 71 4.81 -0.30 -10.51
N PRO A 72 5.36 0.30 -11.58
CA PRO A 72 6.33 1.39 -11.45
C PRO A 72 5.71 2.66 -10.84
N GLU A 73 4.44 2.92 -11.13
CA GLU A 73 3.77 4.14 -10.69
C GLU A 73 3.30 4.06 -9.23
N ARG A 74 3.54 5.16 -8.49
CA ARG A 74 3.33 5.21 -7.04
C ARG A 74 1.87 5.05 -6.63
N GLU A 75 0.95 5.45 -7.51
CA GLU A 75 -0.49 5.30 -7.32
C GLU A 75 -0.91 3.86 -7.02
N TYR A 76 -0.22 2.86 -7.56
CA TYR A 76 -0.50 1.45 -7.29
C TYR A 76 -0.12 1.03 -5.87
N GLN A 77 0.96 1.56 -5.29
CA GLN A 77 1.28 1.29 -3.88
C GLN A 77 0.27 1.94 -2.95
N TYR A 78 -0.24 3.14 -3.27
CA TYR A 78 -1.34 3.76 -2.52
C TYR A 78 -2.63 2.94 -2.60
N PHE A 79 -2.93 2.35 -3.77
CA PHE A 79 -4.04 1.42 -3.91
C PHE A 79 -3.86 0.18 -3.04
N GLY A 80 -2.65 -0.41 -3.05
CA GLY A 80 -2.31 -1.55 -2.19
C GLY A 80 -2.49 -1.25 -0.70
N ILE A 81 -2.06 -0.07 -0.24
CA ILE A 81 -2.30 0.38 1.14
C ILE A 81 -3.80 0.46 1.45
N ALA A 82 -4.60 1.07 0.57
CA ALA A 82 -6.04 1.20 0.77
C ALA A 82 -6.77 -0.16 0.78
N LEU A 83 -6.31 -1.10 -0.05
CA LEU A 83 -6.80 -2.48 -0.11
C LEU A 83 -6.46 -3.24 1.18
N THR A 84 -5.19 -3.21 1.61
CA THR A 84 -4.73 -3.83 2.86
C THR A 84 -5.52 -3.30 4.06
N ASP A 85 -5.70 -1.98 4.14
CA ASP A 85 -6.45 -1.35 5.23
C ASP A 85 -7.90 -1.86 5.36
N ARG A 86 -8.56 -2.10 4.21
CA ARG A 86 -9.94 -2.61 4.16
C ARG A 86 -10.03 -4.10 4.46
N LEU A 87 -9.12 -4.89 3.91
CA LEU A 87 -9.08 -6.33 4.16
C LEU A 87 -8.72 -6.63 5.61
N LEU A 88 -7.85 -5.83 6.23
CA LEU A 88 -7.55 -5.94 7.65
C LEU A 88 -8.75 -5.66 8.56
N LEU A 89 -9.72 -4.85 8.13
CA LEU A 89 -10.97 -4.71 8.87
C LEU A 89 -11.80 -6.00 8.84
N GLN A 90 -11.79 -6.74 7.72
CA GLN A 90 -12.60 -7.93 7.52
C GLN A 90 -11.93 -9.25 7.92
N ASN A 91 -10.60 -9.30 7.97
CA ASN A 91 -9.85 -10.54 8.19
C ASN A 91 -9.33 -10.68 9.62
N ASN A 92 -9.26 -11.91 10.14
CA ASN A 92 -8.56 -12.27 11.38
C ASN A 92 -7.13 -12.82 11.12
N GLY A 93 -6.72 -12.93 9.85
CA GLY A 93 -5.41 -13.44 9.47
C GLY A 93 -4.25 -12.52 9.86
N ASP A 94 -3.07 -13.13 10.01
CA ASP A 94 -1.82 -12.42 10.22
C ASP A 94 -1.34 -11.82 8.90
N ALA A 95 -1.44 -10.49 8.76
CA ALA A 95 -0.92 -9.76 7.60
C ALA A 95 0.47 -9.17 7.88
N ILE A 96 1.09 -9.43 9.03
CA ILE A 96 2.30 -8.73 9.44
C ILE A 96 3.44 -8.93 8.44
N GLU A 97 3.53 -10.11 7.82
CA GLU A 97 4.55 -10.41 6.80
C GLU A 97 4.33 -9.59 5.51
N VAL A 98 3.07 -9.41 5.10
CA VAL A 98 2.73 -8.54 3.97
C VAL A 98 3.05 -7.09 4.30
N VAL A 99 2.81 -6.67 5.55
CA VAL A 99 3.14 -5.32 6.04
C VAL A 99 4.65 -5.10 6.03
N GLU A 100 5.44 -6.05 6.54
CA GLU A 100 6.90 -6.00 6.47
C GLU A 100 7.38 -5.89 5.02
N PHE A 101 6.84 -6.72 4.12
CA PHE A 101 7.13 -6.65 2.69
C PHE A 101 6.85 -5.24 2.13
N MET A 102 5.69 -4.65 2.43
CA MET A 102 5.33 -3.30 1.96
C MET A 102 6.28 -2.23 2.53
N ILE A 103 6.76 -2.37 3.77
CA ILE A 103 7.66 -1.41 4.40
C ILE A 103 9.05 -1.45 3.77
N VAL A 104 9.60 -2.65 3.49
CA VAL A 104 10.98 -2.82 3.03
C VAL A 104 11.16 -2.74 1.51
N ASN A 105 10.06 -2.75 0.75
CA ASN A 105 10.09 -2.63 -0.70
C ASN A 105 9.51 -1.28 -1.14
N LYS A 106 10.12 -0.66 -2.17
CA LYS A 106 9.74 0.70 -2.65
C LYS A 106 9.54 1.69 -1.51
N SER A 107 10.45 1.62 -0.54
CA SER A 107 10.33 2.32 0.74
C SER A 107 10.58 3.80 0.58
N TRP A 108 9.64 4.59 1.08
CA TRP A 108 9.78 6.03 1.25
C TRP A 108 8.75 6.49 2.27
N TRP A 109 8.94 7.68 2.84
CA TRP A 109 8.12 8.16 3.96
C TRP A 109 6.63 8.18 3.62
N ASP A 110 6.26 8.43 2.36
CA ASP A 110 4.86 8.53 1.93
C ASP A 110 4.08 7.21 2.04
N THR A 111 4.71 6.06 1.79
CA THR A 111 4.06 4.75 2.00
C THR A 111 4.30 4.24 3.41
N VAL A 112 5.52 4.36 3.92
CA VAL A 112 5.88 3.81 5.24
C VAL A 112 5.06 4.45 6.34
N ASP A 113 4.87 5.78 6.32
CA ASP A 113 4.08 6.48 7.34
C ASP A 113 2.61 6.07 7.28
N LEU A 114 2.05 5.90 6.07
CA LEU A 114 0.67 5.44 5.90
C LEU A 114 0.49 3.99 6.39
N ILE A 115 1.47 3.12 6.15
CA ILE A 115 1.45 1.73 6.62
C ILE A 115 1.55 1.70 8.15
N ALA A 116 2.48 2.46 8.74
CA ALA A 116 2.65 2.53 10.18
C ALA A 116 1.36 2.97 10.89
N ILE A 117 0.78 4.09 10.44
CA ILE A 117 -0.39 4.73 11.08
C ILE A 117 -1.66 3.90 10.89
N ASN A 118 -1.92 3.43 9.66
CA ASN A 118 -3.23 2.84 9.33
C ASN A 118 -3.25 1.32 9.43
N ILE A 119 -2.11 0.65 9.23
CA ILE A 119 -2.06 -0.80 9.00
C ILE A 119 -1.33 -1.52 10.13
N ALA A 120 -0.07 -1.20 10.40
CA ALA A 120 0.76 -1.93 11.36
C ALA A 120 0.12 -1.93 12.76
N GLY A 121 -0.36 -0.77 13.23
CA GLY A 121 -1.07 -0.68 14.51
C GLY A 121 -2.36 -1.51 14.56
N LYS A 122 -3.07 -1.69 13.44
CA LYS A 122 -4.26 -2.57 13.38
C LYS A 122 -3.86 -4.05 13.44
N CYS A 123 -2.80 -4.45 12.73
CA CYS A 123 -2.27 -5.80 12.80
C CYS A 123 -1.87 -6.17 14.24
N PHE A 124 -1.15 -5.28 14.92
CA PHE A 124 -0.72 -5.49 16.30
C PHE A 124 -1.87 -5.51 17.31
N LYS A 125 -2.91 -4.69 17.11
CA LYS A 125 -4.13 -4.76 17.95
C LYS A 125 -4.83 -6.11 17.82
N LYS A 126 -4.80 -6.75 16.64
CA LYS A 126 -5.36 -8.08 16.42
C LYS A 126 -4.45 -9.20 16.94
N ASN A 127 -3.14 -8.99 16.87
CA ASN A 127 -2.12 -9.96 17.33
C ASN A 127 -1.16 -9.35 18.37
N PRO A 128 -1.62 -9.02 19.60
CA PRO A 128 -0.79 -8.34 20.58
C PRO A 128 0.47 -9.13 20.98
N HIS A 129 0.39 -10.45 20.92
CA HIS A 129 1.50 -11.37 21.22
C HIS A 129 2.68 -11.22 20.24
N LEU A 130 2.46 -10.65 19.04
CA LEU A 130 3.52 -10.42 18.06
C LEU A 130 4.25 -9.10 18.27
N ILE A 131 3.69 -8.15 19.04
CA ILE A 131 4.21 -6.78 19.17
C ILE A 131 5.68 -6.82 19.57
N GLN A 132 5.99 -7.42 20.72
CA GLN A 132 7.35 -7.40 21.27
C GLN A 132 8.36 -8.02 20.29
N CYS A 133 8.11 -9.24 19.84
CA CYS A 133 9.01 -9.95 18.94
C CYS A 133 9.23 -9.17 17.62
N LYS A 134 8.16 -8.65 17.01
CA LYS A 134 8.26 -7.96 15.72
C LYS A 134 8.90 -6.58 15.84
N THR A 135 8.50 -5.75 16.82
CA THR A 135 9.09 -4.42 16.96
C THR A 135 10.55 -4.48 17.39
N GLU A 136 10.93 -5.42 18.26
CA GLU A 136 12.35 -5.67 18.59
C GLU A 136 13.15 -6.07 17.35
N ASN A 137 12.63 -7.01 16.53
CA ASN A 137 13.27 -7.39 15.28
C ASN A 137 13.40 -6.20 14.31
N TRP A 138 12.38 -5.35 14.21
CA TRP A 138 12.38 -4.17 13.33
C TRP A 138 13.41 -3.14 13.78
N LEU A 139 13.51 -2.87 15.08
CA LEU A 139 14.52 -1.96 15.65
C LEU A 139 15.95 -2.42 15.34
N HIS A 140 16.21 -3.74 15.41
CA HIS A 140 17.53 -4.32 15.17
C HIS A 140 17.81 -4.72 13.72
N SER A 141 16.86 -4.49 12.80
CA SER A 141 16.96 -4.93 11.39
C SER A 141 18.03 -4.20 10.56
N GLY A 142 18.49 -3.03 11.02
CA GLY A 142 19.34 -2.13 10.24
C GLY A 142 18.61 -1.43 9.07
N ASN A 143 17.32 -1.70 8.87
CA ASN A 143 16.49 -1.04 7.88
C ASN A 143 15.79 0.17 8.50
N ILE A 144 16.12 1.36 8.01
CA ILE A 144 15.61 2.63 8.57
C ILE A 144 14.07 2.74 8.53
N TRP A 145 13.40 2.04 7.60
CA TRP A 145 11.95 2.11 7.44
C TRP A 145 11.20 1.17 8.37
N LEU A 146 11.77 0.00 8.66
CA LEU A 146 11.29 -0.87 9.74
C LEU A 146 11.49 -0.17 11.09
N GLN A 147 12.67 0.41 11.33
CA GLN A 147 12.97 1.17 12.54
C GLN A 147 12.05 2.38 12.73
N ARG A 148 11.64 3.03 11.64
CA ARG A 148 10.68 4.16 11.67
C ARG A 148 9.25 3.70 12.02
N THR A 149 8.92 2.44 11.74
CA THR A 149 7.58 1.88 11.95
C THR A 149 7.42 1.23 13.33
N ALA A 150 8.50 0.68 13.88
CA ALA A 150 8.54 0.03 15.20
C ALA A 150 8.21 1.00 16.35
#